data_AF-A0A4Y2FPD0-F1
#
_entry.id   AF-A0A4Y2FPD0-F1
#
_cell.length_a   1.000
_cell.length_b   1.000
_cell.length_c   1.000
_cell.angle_alpha   90.00
_cell.angle_beta   90.00
_cell.angle_gamma   90.00
#
_symmetry.space_group_name_H-M   'P 1'
#
loop_
_entity.id
_entity.type
_entity.pdbx_description
1 polymer ?
#
loop_
_entity_poly.entity_id
_entity_poly.type
_entity_poly.pdbx_seq_one_letter_code
_entity_poly.pdbx_strand_id
1 'polypeptide(L)'
;MPTNSPKSYSGNFGKALLTCETLPVTTFEIIDGELPTTDRRDLSKDQMYLLEISQALRLGNCSDDLARRSPGTLSHSRWLTTANRVLRLYVSSPASSLKLKQIAEVFFYESLHSKFV
;
A
#
# COMPACT_ATOMS: atom_id res chain seq x y z
N MET A 1 32.01 7.95 -12.65
CA MET A 1 30.92 8.79 -13.16
C MET A 1 29.61 8.26 -12.57
N PRO A 2 28.87 9.02 -11.74
CA PRO A 2 27.56 8.58 -11.28
C PRO A 2 26.57 8.73 -12.45
N THR A 3 25.95 7.62 -12.84
CA THR A 3 24.87 7.63 -13.83
C THR A 3 23.63 8.22 -13.16
N ASN A 4 23.26 9.46 -13.52
CA ASN A 4 21.96 10.00 -13.18
C ASN A 4 20.87 9.17 -13.87
N SER A 5 20.24 8.27 -13.12
CA SER A 5 19.01 7.58 -13.53
C SER A 5 17.91 8.62 -13.82
N PRO A 6 17.08 8.44 -14.86
CA PRO A 6 16.10 9.45 -15.26
C PRO A 6 15.03 9.59 -14.18
N LYS A 7 15.06 10.72 -13.46
CA LYS A 7 14.10 11.22 -12.44
C LYS A 7 12.90 10.28 -12.14
N SER A 8 13.16 9.17 -11.46
CA SER A 8 12.11 8.27 -11.01
C SER A 8 11.21 9.01 -10.01
N TYR A 9 9.88 8.95 -10.20
CA TYR A 9 8.86 9.46 -9.28
C TYR A 9 8.86 10.98 -8.99
N SER A 10 9.20 11.83 -9.97
CA SER A 10 9.27 13.29 -9.77
C SER A 10 7.93 14.04 -9.60
N GLY A 11 6.80 13.44 -9.98
CA GLY A 11 5.47 14.02 -9.83
C GLY A 11 4.95 13.95 -8.38
N ASN A 12 3.93 14.76 -8.05
CA ASN A 12 3.35 14.83 -6.70
C ASN A 12 2.92 13.46 -6.16
N PHE A 13 2.31 12.63 -7.02
CA PHE A 13 1.92 11.26 -6.67
C PHE A 13 3.15 10.38 -6.38
N GLY A 14 4.19 10.46 -7.21
CA GLY A 14 5.43 9.72 -7.01
C GLY A 14 6.13 10.10 -5.69
N LYS A 15 6.18 11.39 -5.37
CA LYS A 15 6.68 11.87 -4.07
C LYS A 15 5.83 11.37 -2.91
N ALA A 16 4.50 11.40 -3.02
CA ALA A 16 3.61 10.90 -1.99
C ALA A 16 3.79 9.40 -1.73
N LEU A 17 4.07 8.61 -2.78
CA LEU A 17 4.42 7.20 -2.62
C LEU A 17 5.76 6.99 -1.92
N LEU A 18 6.73 7.88 -2.12
CA LEU A 18 8.05 7.81 -1.46
C LEU A 18 7.99 8.18 0.02
N THR A 19 7.06 9.04 0.43
CA THR A 19 6.94 9.53 1.81
C THR A 19 5.70 9.01 2.53
N CYS A 20 5.05 7.95 2.03
CA CYS A 20 3.76 7.49 2.54
C CYS A 20 3.82 7.06 4.02
N GLU A 21 4.96 6.55 4.49
CA GLU A 21 5.20 6.12 5.87
C GLU A 21 5.22 7.29 6.87
N THR A 22 5.47 8.52 6.41
CA THR A 22 5.51 9.72 7.27
C THR A 22 4.16 10.43 7.37
N LEU A 23 3.18 10.03 6.55
CA LEU A 23 1.86 10.66 6.53
C LEU A 23 1.02 10.13 7.70
N PRO A 24 0.25 10.98 8.40
CA PRO A 24 -0.63 10.52 9.47
C PRO A 24 -1.76 9.66 8.89
N VAL A 25 -2.24 8.68 9.65
CA VAL A 25 -3.50 8.00 9.33
C VAL A 25 -4.64 9.00 9.47
N THR A 26 -5.56 9.01 8.51
CA THR A 26 -6.74 9.88 8.54
C THR A 26 -8.01 9.04 8.40
N THR A 27 -9.16 9.70 8.33
CA THR A 27 -10.42 9.04 7.99
C THR A 27 -10.43 8.67 6.51
N PHE A 28 -10.62 7.38 6.22
CA PHE A 28 -10.71 6.81 4.88
C PHE A 28 -11.97 5.95 4.75
N GLU A 29 -12.40 5.69 3.52
CA GLU A 29 -13.52 4.78 3.27
C GLU A 29 -13.04 3.33 3.27
N ILE A 30 -13.84 2.42 3.83
CA ILE A 30 -13.52 1.00 3.80
C ILE A 30 -13.56 0.47 2.38
N ILE A 31 -12.69 -0.49 2.09
CA ILE A 31 -12.74 -1.29 0.86
C ILE A 31 -13.28 -2.66 1.24
N ASP A 32 -14.43 -3.02 0.68
CA ASP A 32 -15.05 -4.32 0.91
C ASP A 32 -14.34 -5.43 0.12
N GLY A 33 -14.33 -6.64 0.67
CA GLY A 33 -13.79 -7.82 0.01
C GLY A 33 -13.26 -8.88 0.98
N GLU A 34 -13.16 -10.11 0.48
CA GLU A 34 -12.71 -11.26 1.26
C GLU A 34 -11.20 -11.41 1.19
N LEU A 35 -10.53 -11.46 2.35
CA LEU A 35 -9.09 -11.69 2.42
C LEU A 35 -8.78 -13.18 2.39
N PRO A 36 -7.68 -13.61 1.74
CA PRO A 36 -7.29 -15.02 1.73
C PRO A 36 -6.92 -15.50 3.14
N THR A 37 -7.21 -16.77 3.42
CA THR A 37 -6.90 -17.44 4.68
C THR A 37 -5.47 -18.00 4.71
N THR A 38 -4.49 -17.26 4.16
CA THR A 38 -3.10 -17.71 4.09
C THR A 38 -2.47 -17.77 5.48
N ASP A 39 -1.69 -18.81 5.77
CA ASP A 39 -0.94 -18.90 7.02
C ASP A 39 0.11 -17.79 7.06
N ARG A 40 0.04 -16.97 8.10
CA ARG A 40 0.97 -15.87 8.36
C ARG A 40 2.44 -16.33 8.41
N ARG A 41 2.70 -17.58 8.78
CA ARG A 41 4.05 -18.14 8.89
C ARG A 41 4.74 -18.32 7.54
N ASP A 42 3.96 -18.44 6.47
CA ASP A 42 4.46 -18.66 5.11
C ASP A 42 4.67 -17.34 4.34
N LEU A 43 4.31 -16.20 4.94
CA LEU A 43 4.39 -14.89 4.31
C LEU A 43 5.75 -14.23 4.50
N SER A 44 6.29 -13.67 3.42
CA SER A 44 7.39 -12.70 3.50
C SER A 44 6.94 -11.42 4.21
N LYS A 45 7.91 -10.59 4.62
CA LYS A 45 7.62 -9.30 5.28
C LYS A 45 6.72 -8.39 4.44
N ASP A 46 6.96 -8.34 3.13
CA ASP A 46 6.18 -7.49 2.22
C ASP A 46 4.74 -8.01 2.05
N GLN A 47 4.56 -9.33 1.99
CA GLN A 47 3.23 -9.96 1.91
C GLN A 47 2.46 -9.85 3.24
N MET A 48 3.16 -9.95 4.37
CA MET A 48 2.58 -9.71 5.69
C MET A 48 2.05 -8.29 5.80
N TYR A 49 2.84 -7.30 5.39
CA TYR A 49 2.42 -5.91 5.37
C TYR A 49 1.17 -5.72 4.50
N LEU A 50 1.17 -6.32 3.31
CA LEU A 50 0.03 -6.27 2.39
C LEU A 50 -1.24 -6.86 3.05
N LEU A 51 -1.12 -8.00 3.72
CA LEU A 51 -2.24 -8.62 4.42
C LEU A 51 -2.76 -7.72 5.55
N GLU A 52 -1.88 -7.19 6.40
CA GLU A 52 -2.24 -6.35 7.54
C GLU A 52 -2.88 -5.02 7.09
N ILE A 53 -2.33 -4.35 6.07
CA ILE A 53 -2.91 -3.09 5.54
C ILE A 53 -4.26 -3.34 4.87
N SER A 54 -4.43 -4.48 4.20
CA SER A 54 -5.70 -4.86 3.58
C SER A 54 -6.77 -5.18 4.66
N GLN A 55 -6.36 -5.80 5.78
CA GLN A 55 -7.22 -5.97 6.97
C GLN A 55 -7.66 -4.62 7.54
N ALA A 56 -6.73 -3.68 7.67
CA ALA A 56 -7.03 -2.34 8.18
C ALA A 56 -8.02 -1.59 7.27
N LEU A 57 -7.87 -1.71 5.95
CA LEU A 57 -8.77 -1.08 4.98
C LEU A 57 -10.19 -1.66 5.05
N ARG A 58 -10.32 -2.97 5.17
CA ARG A 58 -11.62 -3.63 5.28
C ARG A 58 -12.33 -3.30 6.59
N LEU A 59 -11.58 -3.22 7.69
CA LEU A 59 -12.11 -2.92 9.02
C LEU A 59 -12.28 -1.42 9.28
N GLY A 60 -11.77 -0.55 8.40
CA GLY A 60 -11.79 0.90 8.59
C GLY A 60 -10.89 1.40 9.72
N ASN A 61 -9.91 0.59 10.14
CA ASN A 61 -9.04 0.92 11.25
C ASN A 61 -7.60 0.53 10.96
N CYS A 62 -6.73 1.53 10.78
CA CYS A 62 -5.30 1.35 10.64
C CYS A 62 -4.59 1.88 11.88
N SER A 63 -3.88 1.01 12.60
CA SER A 63 -3.06 1.42 13.75
C SER A 63 -1.86 2.27 13.32
N ASP A 64 -1.44 3.22 14.16
CA ASP A 64 -0.22 4.01 13.93
C ASP A 64 1.03 3.14 13.76
N ASP A 65 1.11 2.01 14.47
CA ASP A 65 2.24 1.09 14.33
C ASP A 65 2.33 0.48 12.93
N LEU A 66 1.21 -0.02 12.39
CA LEU A 66 1.14 -0.49 11.00
C LEU A 66 1.45 0.64 10.01
N ALA A 67 0.97 1.85 10.27
CA ALA A 67 1.18 3.01 9.42
C ALA A 67 2.66 3.48 9.40
N ARG A 68 3.40 3.32 10.49
CA ARG A 68 4.83 3.68 10.57
C ARG A 68 5.77 2.60 10.02
N ARG A 69 5.30 1.36 9.84
CA ARG A 69 6.10 0.29 9.23
C ARG A 69 6.44 0.66 7.79
N SER A 70 7.70 0.42 7.42
CA SER A 70 8.13 0.64 6.03
C SER A 70 7.47 -0.40 5.12
N PRO A 71 6.71 0.02 4.09
CA PRO A 71 6.12 -0.89 3.11
C PRO A 71 7.13 -1.53 2.13
N GLY A 72 8.44 -1.24 2.32
CA GLY A 72 9.53 -1.66 1.45
C GLY A 72 10.06 -0.54 0.54
N THR A 73 11.26 -0.71 -0.02
CA THR A 73 11.88 0.27 -0.94
C THR A 73 11.28 0.16 -2.34
N LEU A 74 10.78 1.26 -2.92
CA LEU A 74 10.30 1.27 -4.31
C LEU A 74 11.42 0.83 -5.26
N SER A 75 11.19 -0.30 -5.92
CA SER A 75 12.01 -0.80 -7.02
C SER A 75 11.11 -1.01 -8.22
N HIS A 76 11.58 -0.65 -9.41
CA HIS A 76 10.81 -0.70 -10.65
C HIS A 76 10.28 -2.11 -11.00
N SER A 77 10.89 -3.16 -10.43
CA SER A 77 10.53 -4.56 -10.71
C SER A 77 9.63 -5.19 -9.64
N ARG A 78 9.25 -4.48 -8.57
CA ARG A 78 8.50 -5.03 -7.43
C ARG A 78 7.09 -4.46 -7.35
N TRP A 79 6.16 -5.14 -8.00
CA TRP A 79 4.72 -4.82 -7.98
C TRP A 79 4.19 -4.73 -6.54
N LEU A 80 4.59 -5.68 -5.69
CA LEU A 80 4.14 -5.82 -4.30
C LEU A 80 4.49 -4.58 -3.45
N THR A 81 5.69 -4.04 -3.59
CA THR A 81 6.10 -2.84 -2.85
C THR A 81 5.34 -1.60 -3.32
N THR A 82 5.01 -1.53 -4.61
CA THR A 82 4.17 -0.46 -5.16
C THR A 82 2.74 -0.56 -4.61
N ALA A 83 2.16 -1.76 -4.57
CA ALA A 83 0.86 -2.02 -3.97
C ALA A 83 0.82 -1.60 -2.49
N ASN A 84 1.79 -2.04 -1.70
CA ASN A 84 1.90 -1.70 -0.27
C ASN A 84 1.93 -0.17 -0.05
N ARG A 85 2.72 0.56 -0.85
CA ARG A 85 2.82 2.02 -0.75
C ARG A 85 1.54 2.74 -1.18
N VAL A 86 0.84 2.24 -2.19
CA VAL A 86 -0.45 2.81 -2.62
C VAL A 86 -1.52 2.62 -1.54
N LEU A 87 -1.66 1.41 -0.99
CA LEU A 87 -2.63 1.13 0.07
C LEU A 87 -2.29 1.95 1.33
N ARG A 88 -1.01 2.06 1.66
CA ARG A 88 -0.55 2.92 2.77
C ARG A 88 -0.87 4.38 2.53
N LEU A 89 -0.71 4.87 1.31
CA LEU A 89 -1.06 6.24 0.94
C LEU A 89 -2.57 6.49 1.02
N TYR A 90 -3.39 5.49 0.64
CA TYR A 90 -4.85 5.59 0.72
C TYR A 90 -5.34 5.79 2.15
N VAL A 91 -4.78 5.07 3.13
CA VAL A 91 -5.06 5.25 4.57
C VAL A 91 -4.74 6.67 5.08
N SER A 92 -3.82 7.37 4.42
CA SER A 92 -3.45 8.76 4.73
C SER A 92 -4.16 9.81 3.88
N SER A 93 -5.05 9.38 2.99
CA SER A 93 -5.79 10.28 2.12
C SER A 93 -7.21 10.44 2.62
N PRO A 94 -7.74 11.67 2.67
CA PRO A 94 -9.15 11.87 2.97
C PRO A 94 -10.02 11.18 1.91
N ALA A 95 -11.19 10.72 2.35
CA ALA A 95 -12.19 9.99 1.54
C ALA A 95 -12.50 10.58 0.15
N SER A 96 -12.27 11.88 -0.08
CA SER A 96 -12.59 12.59 -1.31
C SER A 96 -11.69 12.27 -2.52
N SER A 97 -10.60 11.50 -2.36
CA SER A 97 -9.70 11.17 -3.48
C SER A 97 -10.20 9.98 -4.30
N LEU A 98 -11.20 10.21 -5.16
CA LEU A 98 -11.81 9.17 -6.02
C LEU A 98 -10.76 8.40 -6.83
N LYS A 99 -9.77 9.11 -7.39
CA LYS A 99 -8.70 8.50 -8.19
C LYS A 99 -7.83 7.57 -7.36
N LEU A 100 -7.49 7.94 -6.12
CA LEU A 100 -6.68 7.10 -5.26
C LEU A 100 -7.47 5.89 -4.77
N LYS A 101 -8.76 6.07 -4.47
CA LYS A 101 -9.67 4.98 -4.12
C LYS A 101 -9.71 3.92 -5.22
N GLN A 102 -9.95 4.32 -6.47
CA GLN A 102 -9.98 3.38 -7.61
C GLN A 102 -8.68 2.58 -7.75
N ILE A 103 -7.52 3.26 -7.59
CA ILE A 103 -6.22 2.59 -7.67
C ILE A 103 -6.04 1.63 -6.48
N ALA A 104 -6.42 2.05 -5.26
CA ALA A 104 -6.34 1.23 -4.06
C ALA A 104 -7.24 -0.02 -4.15
N GLU A 105 -8.45 0.12 -4.67
CA GLU A 105 -9.36 -1.00 -4.94
C GLU A 105 -8.73 -2.00 -5.92
N VAL A 106 -8.17 -1.53 -7.04
CA VAL A 106 -7.48 -2.41 -8.00
C VAL A 106 -6.36 -3.19 -7.31
N PHE A 107 -5.48 -2.51 -6.56
CA PHE A 107 -4.40 -3.20 -5.86
C PHE A 107 -4.90 -4.14 -4.78
N PHE A 108 -5.98 -3.79 -4.08
CA PHE A 108 -6.62 -4.64 -3.09
C PHE A 108 -7.13 -5.93 -3.74
N TYR A 109 -7.93 -5.84 -4.80
CA TYR A 109 -8.48 -7.01 -5.49
C TYR A 109 -7.41 -7.87 -6.19
N GLU A 110 -6.42 -7.25 -6.84
CA GLU A 110 -5.28 -7.97 -7.43
C GLU A 110 -4.50 -8.75 -6.36
N SER A 111 -4.32 -8.16 -5.19
CA SER A 111 -3.68 -8.81 -4.04
C SER A 111 -4.46 -10.03 -3.56
N LEU A 112 -5.81 -9.97 -3.59
CA LEU A 112 -6.69 -11.09 -3.24
C LEU A 112 -6.63 -12.23 -4.27
N HIS A 113 -6.65 -11.90 -5.56
CA HIS A 113 -6.70 -12.89 -6.63
C HIS A 113 -5.36 -13.61 -6.85
N SER A 114 -4.24 -12.93 -6.56
CA SER A 114 -2.90 -13.47 -6.73
C SER A 114 -2.50 -14.49 -5.63
N LYS A 115 -3.31 -14.73 -4.58
CA LYS A 115 -2.97 -15.63 -3.44
C LYS A 115 -1.56 -15.42 -2.86
N PHE A 116 -1.05 -14.19 -2.91
CA PHE A 116 0.32 -13.81 -2.52
C PHE A 116 1.44 -14.59 -3.26
N VAL A 117 1.48 -14.53 -4.61
CA VAL A 117 2.69 -14.87 -5.41
C VAL A 117 3.84 -13.90 -5.14
#